data_AF-A0A4Q2EA67-F1
#
_entry.id   AF-A0A4Q2EA67-F1
#
_cell.length_a   1.000
_cell.length_b   1.000
_cell.length_c   1.000
_cell.angle_alpha   90.00
_cell.angle_beta   90.00
_cell.angle_gamma   90.00
#
_symmetry.space_group_name_H-M   'P 1'
#
loop_
_entity.id
_entity.type
_entity.pdbx_description
1 polymer ?
#
loop_
_entity_poly.entity_id
_entity_poly.type
_entity_poly.pdbx_seq_one_letter_code
_entity_poly.pdbx_strand_id
1 'polypeptide(L)'
;MSDYGLDMTITHQPLGFSYGDDVTGPMPEIRSLDQIRPSLRDPDCQGPDQVYAIAMDVARLMDRPELEKRMLLFGVVTYAAGTLGDEPIRSQGHVHRISQHSGWSPPELYEIWQGKAIIYMQEYVEDDPGRCFAVLAGPGEKVLVPPGWGHATISASPDTPLTFGAWCDREYGFEYDAVRARKGLAWYPLVQGKNIIWQHNSHYMAGRLQMITPRRYSEFGITDAPIYQQFIDDPARFQFISRPDRTAELWHHFHP
;
A
#
# COMPACT_ATOMS: atom_id res chain seq x y z
N MET A 1 -7.19 17.98 -14.77
CA MET A 1 -6.33 16.80 -14.55
C MET A 1 -6.08 16.74 -13.07
N SER A 2 -6.19 15.56 -12.47
CA SER A 2 -5.81 15.40 -11.06
C SER A 2 -4.31 15.65 -10.96
N ASP A 3 -3.90 16.66 -10.21
CA ASP A 3 -2.50 16.96 -9.99
C ASP A 3 -1.99 16.07 -8.85
N TYR A 4 -1.27 15.01 -9.23
CA TYR A 4 -0.65 14.06 -8.30
C TYR A 4 0.73 14.53 -7.81
N GLY A 5 1.14 15.76 -8.15
CA GLY A 5 2.47 16.29 -7.92
C GLY A 5 3.53 15.75 -8.88
N LEU A 6 3.13 15.00 -9.92
CA LEU A 6 3.98 14.35 -10.90
C LEU A 6 3.32 14.38 -12.29
N ASP A 7 4.08 14.75 -13.31
CA ASP A 7 3.64 14.63 -14.71
C ASP A 7 3.73 13.17 -15.17
N MET A 8 2.63 12.44 -15.00
CA MET A 8 2.50 11.06 -15.44
C MET A 8 1.08 10.76 -15.92
N THR A 9 0.95 9.74 -16.76
CA THR A 9 -0.34 9.20 -17.21
C THR A 9 -0.49 7.75 -16.76
N ILE A 10 -1.66 7.43 -16.20
CA ILE A 10 -2.03 6.08 -15.81
C ILE A 10 -2.77 5.42 -16.97
N THR A 11 -2.40 4.19 -17.31
CA THR A 11 -3.08 3.37 -18.33
C THR A 11 -3.71 2.13 -17.70
N HIS A 12 -4.93 1.81 -18.13
CA HIS A 12 -5.66 0.62 -17.65
C HIS A 12 -5.70 -0.51 -18.68
N GLN A 13 -5.44 -0.20 -19.96
CA GLN A 13 -5.32 -1.15 -21.06
C GLN A 13 -4.29 -0.63 -22.09
N PRO A 14 -3.03 -1.11 -22.06
CA PRO A 14 -2.45 -2.03 -21.07
C PRO A 14 -2.36 -1.39 -19.67
N LEU A 15 -2.29 -2.21 -18.63
CA LEU A 15 -2.15 -1.74 -17.25
C LEU A 15 -0.74 -1.20 -17.02
N GLY A 16 -0.60 0.04 -16.53
CA GLY A 16 0.70 0.64 -16.29
C GLY A 16 0.71 2.16 -16.27
N PHE A 17 1.86 2.73 -16.63
CA PHE A 17 2.14 4.16 -16.54
C PHE A 17 3.02 4.63 -17.70
N SER A 18 2.88 5.91 -18.06
CA SER A 18 3.87 6.64 -18.85
C SER A 18 4.27 7.92 -18.12
N TYR A 19 5.52 8.32 -18.26
CA TYR A 19 6.10 9.46 -17.55
C TYR A 19 6.29 10.64 -18.52
N GLY A 20 6.01 11.85 -18.04
CA GLY A 20 6.33 13.09 -18.75
C GLY A 20 7.82 13.37 -18.81
N ASP A 21 8.21 14.47 -19.47
CA ASP A 21 9.61 14.77 -19.78
C ASP A 21 10.49 15.00 -18.53
N ASP A 22 9.91 15.47 -17.42
CA ASP A 22 10.63 15.72 -16.17
C ASP A 22 10.48 14.61 -15.13
N VAL A 23 9.70 13.56 -15.42
CA VAL A 23 9.46 12.41 -14.55
C VAL A 23 10.12 11.17 -15.12
N THR A 24 10.61 10.33 -14.22
CA THR A 24 11.27 9.08 -14.58
C THR A 24 10.86 8.00 -13.60
N GLY A 25 10.67 6.79 -14.11
CA GLY A 25 10.43 5.59 -13.34
C GLY A 25 10.81 4.37 -14.18
N PRO A 26 10.86 3.18 -13.56
CA PRO A 26 11.13 1.95 -14.30
C PRO A 26 9.94 1.58 -15.20
N MET A 27 10.16 0.56 -16.03
CA MET A 27 9.06 -0.16 -16.65
C MET A 27 8.16 -0.76 -15.56
N PRO A 28 6.83 -0.62 -15.64
CA PRO A 28 5.94 -1.19 -14.64
C PRO A 28 6.10 -2.72 -14.55
N GLU A 29 6.26 -3.23 -13.35
CA GLU A 29 6.17 -4.65 -13.08
C GLU A 29 4.70 -5.07 -12.98
N ILE A 30 4.31 -6.06 -13.77
CA ILE A 30 2.97 -6.62 -13.72
C ILE A 30 2.95 -7.78 -12.75
N ARG A 31 1.98 -7.76 -11.82
CA ARG A 31 1.69 -8.88 -10.93
C ARG A 31 0.48 -9.64 -11.46
N SER A 32 0.72 -10.89 -11.85
CA SER A 32 -0.31 -11.75 -12.43
C SER A 32 -1.14 -12.45 -11.36
N LEU A 33 -2.29 -12.99 -11.76
CA LEU A 33 -3.13 -13.80 -10.90
C LEU A 33 -2.34 -14.98 -10.32
N ASP A 34 -1.63 -15.72 -11.17
CA ASP A 34 -0.85 -16.89 -10.78
C ASP A 34 0.21 -16.57 -9.72
N GLN A 35 0.82 -15.38 -9.77
CA GLN A 35 1.80 -14.96 -8.78
C GLN A 35 1.20 -14.69 -7.40
N ILE A 36 -0.08 -14.32 -7.33
CA ILE A 36 -0.73 -13.98 -6.06
C ILE A 36 -1.59 -15.09 -5.46
N ARG A 37 -1.93 -16.14 -6.24
CA ARG A 37 -2.73 -17.31 -5.81
C ARG A 37 -2.36 -17.86 -4.42
N PRO A 38 -1.07 -17.99 -4.02
CA PRO A 38 -0.71 -18.53 -2.71
C PRO A 38 -1.22 -17.72 -1.50
N SER A 39 -1.65 -16.48 -1.72
CA SER A 39 -2.17 -15.58 -0.69
C SER A 39 -3.70 -15.44 -0.71
N LEU A 40 -4.38 -16.06 -1.67
CA LEU A 40 -5.83 -15.99 -1.85
C LEU A 40 -6.54 -17.01 -0.97
N ARG A 41 -7.77 -16.69 -0.55
CA ARG A 41 -8.67 -17.61 0.16
C ARG A 41 -9.02 -18.80 -0.73
N ASP A 42 -9.30 -18.52 -2.00
CA ASP A 42 -9.53 -19.51 -3.05
C ASP A 42 -8.42 -19.39 -4.12
N PRO A 43 -7.35 -20.21 -4.04
CA PRO A 43 -6.26 -20.17 -5.00
C PRO A 43 -6.66 -20.56 -6.43
N ASP A 44 -7.80 -21.23 -6.63
CA ASP A 44 -8.27 -21.69 -7.94
C ASP A 44 -9.25 -20.70 -8.59
N CYS A 45 -9.47 -19.54 -7.95
CA CYS A 45 -10.39 -18.53 -8.43
C CYS A 45 -10.04 -18.02 -9.84
N GLN A 46 -11.05 -17.51 -10.52
CA GLN A 46 -10.90 -16.78 -11.78
C GLN A 46 -10.80 -15.27 -11.50
N GLY A 47 -10.17 -14.54 -12.42
CA GLY A 47 -9.97 -13.09 -12.29
C GLY A 47 -9.17 -12.58 -13.48
N PRO A 48 -8.80 -11.28 -13.50
CA PRO A 48 -7.94 -10.74 -14.55
C PRO A 48 -6.53 -11.35 -14.48
N ASP A 49 -5.96 -11.68 -15.64
CA ASP A 49 -4.59 -12.21 -15.75
C ASP A 49 -3.55 -11.26 -15.15
N GLN A 50 -3.71 -9.96 -15.42
CA GLN A 50 -2.91 -8.88 -14.83
C GLN A 50 -3.72 -8.24 -13.69
N VAL A 51 -3.29 -8.46 -12.46
CA VAL A 51 -4.05 -8.00 -11.28
C VAL A 51 -3.69 -6.57 -10.93
N TYR A 52 -2.39 -6.25 -10.91
CA TYR A 52 -1.91 -4.89 -10.69
C TYR A 52 -0.56 -4.64 -11.37
N ALA A 53 -0.28 -3.38 -11.69
CA ALA A 53 1.00 -2.90 -12.15
C ALA A 53 1.63 -2.01 -11.07
N ILE A 54 2.94 -2.16 -10.85
CA ILE A 54 3.71 -1.39 -9.88
C ILE A 54 4.97 -0.82 -10.53
N ALA A 55 5.23 0.45 -10.31
CA ALA A 55 6.49 1.10 -10.65
C ALA A 55 7.09 1.68 -9.36
N MET A 56 8.20 1.10 -8.92
CA MET A 56 8.97 1.58 -7.77
C MET A 56 10.05 2.55 -8.26
N ASP A 57 10.36 3.60 -7.53
CA ASP A 57 11.37 4.60 -7.89
C ASP A 57 10.92 5.59 -8.99
N VAL A 58 9.65 5.99 -8.94
CA VAL A 58 9.13 7.10 -9.74
C VAL A 58 9.53 8.42 -9.09
N ALA A 59 10.11 9.34 -9.85
CA ALA A 59 10.53 10.64 -9.32
C ALA A 59 10.63 11.67 -10.43
N ARG A 60 10.55 12.95 -10.05
CA ARG A 60 11.08 14.02 -10.92
C ARG A 60 12.59 13.89 -11.01
N LEU A 61 13.15 14.14 -12.20
CA LEU A 61 14.59 14.03 -12.45
C LEU A 61 15.43 14.83 -11.46
N MET A 62 14.97 16.03 -11.09
CA MET A 62 15.69 16.91 -10.15
C MET A 62 15.64 16.45 -8.70
N ASP A 63 14.65 15.64 -8.32
CA ASP A 63 14.43 15.21 -6.94
C ASP A 63 15.23 13.94 -6.59
N ARG A 64 15.65 13.17 -7.61
CA ARG A 64 16.37 11.90 -7.45
C ARG A 64 17.56 11.97 -6.48
N PRO A 65 18.49 12.94 -6.57
CA PRO A 65 19.64 12.99 -5.67
C PRO A 65 19.24 13.14 -4.20
N GLU A 66 18.18 13.91 -3.92
CA GLU A 66 17.71 14.10 -2.54
C GLU A 66 16.94 12.88 -2.03
N LEU A 67 16.16 12.21 -2.89
CA LEU A 67 15.52 10.92 -2.58
C LEU A 67 16.53 9.83 -2.24
N GLU A 68 17.59 9.69 -3.07
CA GLU A 68 18.69 8.75 -2.84
C GLU A 68 19.40 9.02 -1.52
N LYS A 69 19.80 10.29 -1.28
CA LYS A 69 20.44 10.72 -0.03
C LYS A 69 19.60 10.42 1.21
N ARG A 70 18.27 10.48 1.09
CA ARG A 70 17.34 10.23 2.21
C ARG A 70 16.93 8.77 2.34
N MET A 71 17.40 7.89 1.48
CA MET A 71 16.94 6.50 1.39
C MET A 71 15.42 6.41 1.20
N LEU A 72 14.85 7.33 0.41
CA LEU A 72 13.42 7.37 0.08
C LEU A 72 13.19 6.95 -1.36
N LEU A 73 12.05 6.34 -1.60
CA LEU A 73 11.56 5.91 -2.90
C LEU A 73 10.05 6.18 -2.96
N PHE A 74 9.57 6.59 -4.13
CA PHE A 74 8.14 6.72 -4.39
C PHE A 74 7.67 5.58 -5.30
N GLY A 75 6.64 4.87 -4.87
CA GLY A 75 5.97 3.84 -5.64
C GLY A 75 4.66 4.36 -6.23
N VAL A 76 4.32 3.90 -7.42
CA VAL A 76 2.99 4.10 -8.02
C VAL A 76 2.40 2.76 -8.40
N VAL A 77 1.14 2.54 -8.04
CA VAL A 77 0.46 1.26 -8.21
C VAL A 77 -0.93 1.47 -8.80
N THR A 78 -1.28 0.69 -9.81
CA THR A 78 -2.61 0.67 -10.41
C THR A 78 -3.16 -0.76 -10.48
N TYR A 79 -4.40 -0.93 -10.05
CA TYR A 79 -5.10 -2.21 -9.98
C TYR A 79 -6.07 -2.33 -11.15
N ALA A 80 -6.18 -3.54 -11.69
CA ALA A 80 -7.27 -3.86 -12.62
C ALA A 80 -8.64 -3.68 -11.93
N ALA A 81 -9.68 -3.49 -12.76
CA ALA A 81 -11.06 -3.62 -12.30
C ALA A 81 -11.47 -5.11 -12.26
N GLY A 82 -12.54 -5.42 -11.54
CA GLY A 82 -13.11 -6.76 -11.42
C GLY A 82 -12.91 -7.37 -10.03
N THR A 83 -12.87 -8.71 -10.00
CA THR A 83 -12.76 -9.51 -8.77
C THR A 83 -11.80 -10.69 -8.99
N LEU A 84 -11.37 -11.28 -7.88
CA LEU A 84 -10.63 -12.54 -7.77
C LEU A 84 -11.60 -13.59 -7.18
N GLY A 85 -12.42 -14.19 -8.04
CA GLY A 85 -13.60 -14.94 -7.62
C GLY A 85 -14.53 -14.06 -6.79
N ASP A 86 -14.70 -14.42 -5.51
CA ASP A 86 -15.49 -13.66 -4.54
C ASP A 86 -14.67 -12.58 -3.80
N GLU A 87 -13.34 -12.53 -3.96
CA GLU A 87 -12.50 -11.50 -3.35
C GLU A 87 -12.39 -10.27 -4.27
N PRO A 88 -12.21 -9.05 -3.73
CA PRO A 88 -11.81 -7.89 -4.55
C PRO A 88 -10.39 -8.04 -5.09
N ILE A 89 -10.06 -7.23 -6.11
CA ILE A 89 -8.67 -7.06 -6.56
C ILE A 89 -7.83 -6.52 -5.39
N ARG A 90 -6.73 -7.21 -5.07
CA ARG A 90 -5.85 -6.85 -3.95
C ARG A 90 -4.40 -7.28 -4.16
N SER A 91 -3.51 -6.69 -3.37
CA SER A 91 -2.14 -7.19 -3.20
C SER A 91 -2.11 -8.49 -2.37
N GLN A 92 -0.95 -9.17 -2.40
CA GLN A 92 -0.72 -10.43 -1.67
C GLN A 92 -0.82 -10.29 -0.16
N GLY A 93 -0.53 -9.10 0.37
CA GLY A 93 -0.26 -8.87 1.78
C GLY A 93 1.17 -9.23 2.16
N HIS A 94 1.82 -8.37 2.95
CA HIS A 94 3.22 -8.55 3.33
C HIS A 94 3.57 -7.75 4.59
N VAL A 95 4.73 -8.05 5.16
CA VAL A 95 5.42 -7.19 6.13
C VAL A 95 6.65 -6.61 5.44
N HIS A 96 7.03 -5.37 5.77
CA HIS A 96 8.29 -4.85 5.27
C HIS A 96 9.48 -5.54 5.95
N ARG A 97 10.48 -5.89 5.15
CA ARG A 97 11.77 -6.37 5.67
C ARG A 97 12.42 -5.25 6.48
N ILE A 98 13.09 -5.62 7.57
CA ILE A 98 13.93 -4.69 8.33
C ILE A 98 15.01 -4.12 7.40
N SER A 99 15.01 -2.79 7.26
CA SER A 99 15.97 -2.06 6.45
C SER A 99 17.33 -2.06 7.15
N GLN A 100 18.42 -2.26 6.40
CA GLN A 100 19.76 -2.42 6.97
C GLN A 100 20.29 -1.09 7.50
N HIS A 101 19.95 0.02 6.84
CA HIS A 101 20.45 1.34 7.23
C HIS A 101 19.74 1.93 8.45
N SER A 102 18.47 1.60 8.67
CA SER A 102 17.69 2.11 9.81
C SER A 102 17.61 1.12 10.97
N GLY A 103 17.65 -0.18 10.70
CA GLY A 103 17.40 -1.23 11.69
C GLY A 103 15.91 -1.39 12.03
N TRP A 104 15.01 -0.74 11.28
CA TRP A 104 13.55 -0.81 11.46
C TRP A 104 12.89 -1.44 10.23
N SER A 105 11.77 -2.11 10.44
CA SER A 105 10.80 -2.33 9.35
C SER A 105 10.22 -0.96 8.99
N PRO A 106 10.38 -0.45 7.75
CA PRO A 106 9.89 0.88 7.41
C PRO A 106 8.36 0.95 7.43
N PRO A 107 7.75 2.07 7.84
CA PRO A 107 6.35 2.36 7.60
C PRO A 107 6.12 2.67 6.12
N GLU A 108 4.85 2.85 5.74
CA GLU A 108 4.46 3.22 4.38
C GLU A 108 3.35 4.27 4.41
N LEU A 109 3.52 5.36 3.65
CA LEU A 109 2.50 6.39 3.52
C LEU A 109 1.88 6.35 2.13
N TYR A 110 0.59 6.02 2.08
CA TYR A 110 -0.23 5.97 0.88
C TYR A 110 -0.91 7.31 0.63
N GLU A 111 -1.13 7.65 -0.64
CA GLU A 111 -2.12 8.61 -1.09
C GLU A 111 -2.97 8.00 -2.21
N ILE A 112 -4.29 7.99 -2.03
CA ILE A 112 -5.20 7.42 -3.02
C ILE A 112 -5.47 8.46 -4.12
N TRP A 113 -5.38 8.05 -5.38
CA TRP A 113 -5.47 8.95 -6.53
C TRP A 113 -6.71 8.70 -7.39
N GLN A 114 -7.09 7.43 -7.56
CA GLN A 114 -8.28 7.01 -8.29
C GLN A 114 -8.97 5.86 -7.56
N GLY A 115 -10.29 5.84 -7.58
CA GLY A 115 -11.07 4.78 -6.94
C GLY A 115 -11.11 4.92 -5.42
N LYS A 116 -11.33 3.80 -4.73
CA LYS A 116 -11.32 3.72 -3.27
C LYS A 116 -10.50 2.52 -2.85
N ALA A 117 -9.59 2.72 -1.92
CA ALA A 117 -8.79 1.67 -1.32
C ALA A 117 -9.36 1.28 0.05
N ILE A 118 -9.18 0.03 0.41
CA ILE A 118 -9.11 -0.39 1.79
C ILE A 118 -7.65 -0.77 2.03
N ILE A 119 -6.98 -0.05 2.93
CA ILE A 119 -5.67 -0.47 3.44
C ILE A 119 -5.95 -1.33 4.66
N TYR A 120 -5.85 -2.64 4.47
CA TYR A 120 -5.93 -3.60 5.56
C TYR A 120 -4.57 -3.69 6.25
N MET A 121 -4.55 -3.67 7.59
CA MET A 121 -3.33 -3.82 8.37
C MET A 121 -3.59 -4.58 9.68
N GLN A 122 -2.60 -5.37 10.11
CA GLN A 122 -2.58 -6.11 11.38
C GLN A 122 -1.20 -5.97 12.04
N GLU A 123 -1.18 -5.95 13.38
CA GLU A 123 0.05 -5.78 14.15
C GLU A 123 1.07 -6.88 13.90
N TYR A 124 0.59 -8.13 13.83
CA TYR A 124 1.45 -9.30 13.77
C TYR A 124 1.01 -10.27 12.69
N VAL A 125 1.97 -10.95 12.07
CA VAL A 125 1.75 -12.08 11.15
C VAL A 125 2.00 -13.42 11.85
N GLU A 126 1.70 -13.46 13.15
CA GLU A 126 1.80 -14.61 14.07
C GLU A 126 0.41 -15.20 14.35
N ASP A 127 0.30 -16.14 15.29
CA ASP A 127 -0.97 -16.81 15.62
C ASP A 127 -2.02 -15.83 16.16
N ASP A 128 -1.60 -14.90 17.02
CA ASP A 128 -2.42 -13.74 17.41
C ASP A 128 -2.09 -12.57 16.47
N PRO A 129 -3.04 -12.10 15.63
CA PRO A 129 -2.77 -10.99 14.71
C PRO A 129 -2.73 -9.62 15.41
N GLY A 130 -3.06 -9.56 16.71
CA GLY A 130 -3.22 -8.33 17.47
C GLY A 130 -4.40 -7.51 16.95
N ARG A 131 -4.23 -6.18 16.90
CA ARG A 131 -5.23 -5.27 16.35
C ARG A 131 -5.25 -5.35 14.83
N CYS A 132 -6.43 -5.54 14.25
CA CYS A 132 -6.64 -5.49 12.81
C CYS A 132 -7.51 -4.28 12.44
N PHE A 133 -7.11 -3.55 11.40
CA PHE A 133 -7.85 -2.42 10.84
C PHE A 133 -8.07 -2.58 9.34
N ALA A 134 -9.23 -2.11 8.88
CA ALA A 134 -9.54 -1.91 7.48
C ALA A 134 -9.84 -0.42 7.28
N VAL A 135 -8.88 0.31 6.74
CA VAL A 135 -8.95 1.78 6.57
C VAL A 135 -9.47 2.09 5.17
N LEU A 136 -10.73 2.53 5.07
CA LEU A 136 -11.35 2.90 3.79
C LEU A 136 -10.96 4.34 3.43
N ALA A 137 -10.26 4.50 2.30
CA ALA A 137 -9.76 5.78 1.81
C ALA A 137 -10.13 6.01 0.33
N GLY A 138 -10.49 7.24 -0.02
CA GLY A 138 -10.78 7.72 -1.36
C GLY A 138 -9.77 8.79 -1.84
N PRO A 139 -9.99 9.39 -3.02
CA PRO A 139 -9.00 10.26 -3.65
C PRO A 139 -8.56 11.44 -2.77
N GLY A 140 -7.25 11.66 -2.66
CA GLY A 140 -6.60 12.67 -1.84
C GLY A 140 -6.41 12.27 -0.37
N GLU A 141 -7.07 11.22 0.10
CA GLU A 141 -6.88 10.71 1.45
C GLU A 141 -5.58 9.93 1.56
N LYS A 142 -4.98 10.02 2.75
CA LYS A 142 -3.67 9.44 3.06
C LYS A 142 -3.82 8.41 4.16
N VAL A 143 -3.11 7.29 4.03
CA VAL A 143 -3.13 6.22 5.03
C VAL A 143 -1.71 5.87 5.40
N LEU A 144 -1.41 5.84 6.69
CA LEU A 144 -0.08 5.51 7.19
C LEU A 144 -0.08 4.12 7.82
N VAL A 145 0.72 3.22 7.26
CA VAL A 145 0.97 1.88 7.80
C VAL A 145 2.18 1.95 8.75
N PRO A 146 2.07 1.49 10.01
CA PRO A 146 3.18 1.56 10.96
C PRO A 146 4.33 0.59 10.67
N PRO A 147 5.51 0.84 11.27
CA PRO A 147 6.64 -0.09 11.25
C PRO A 147 6.25 -1.50 11.71
N GLY A 148 6.57 -2.53 10.91
CA GLY A 148 6.44 -3.94 11.28
C GLY A 148 5.05 -4.54 11.07
N TRP A 149 4.06 -3.76 10.64
CA TRP A 149 2.68 -4.26 10.49
C TRP A 149 2.50 -5.00 9.16
N GLY A 150 1.81 -6.14 9.23
CA GLY A 150 1.38 -6.86 8.04
C GLY A 150 0.22 -6.13 7.38
N HIS A 151 0.30 -5.86 6.08
CA HIS A 151 -0.71 -5.05 5.41
C HIS A 151 -0.94 -5.48 3.96
N ALA A 152 -2.13 -5.16 3.45
CA ALA A 152 -2.52 -5.37 2.06
C ALA A 152 -3.42 -4.22 1.59
N THR A 153 -3.15 -3.74 0.37
CA THR A 153 -4.04 -2.81 -0.33
C THR A 153 -5.09 -3.59 -1.10
N ILE A 154 -6.35 -3.18 -0.95
CA ILE A 154 -7.54 -3.82 -1.49
C ILE A 154 -8.36 -2.78 -2.26
N SER A 155 -8.83 -3.10 -3.46
CA SER A 155 -9.83 -2.29 -4.14
C SER A 155 -11.18 -2.39 -3.42
N ALA A 156 -11.76 -1.26 -3.06
CA ALA A 156 -13.07 -1.23 -2.41
C ALA A 156 -14.24 -1.37 -3.39
N SER A 157 -13.96 -1.41 -4.71
CA SER A 157 -14.97 -1.49 -5.77
C SER A 157 -14.51 -2.41 -6.90
N PRO A 158 -15.36 -3.34 -7.38
CA PRO A 158 -15.04 -4.11 -8.58
C PRO A 158 -15.18 -3.28 -9.86
N ASP A 159 -15.95 -2.20 -9.85
CA ASP A 159 -16.31 -1.45 -11.06
C ASP A 159 -15.29 -0.35 -11.40
N THR A 160 -14.40 0.00 -10.48
CA THR A 160 -13.51 1.15 -10.61
C THR A 160 -12.08 0.73 -10.34
N PRO A 161 -11.14 0.97 -11.28
CA PRO A 161 -9.73 0.79 -11.03
C PRO A 161 -9.27 1.61 -9.80
N LEU A 162 -8.37 1.02 -9.03
CA LEU A 162 -7.72 1.69 -7.91
C LEU A 162 -6.32 2.14 -8.36
N THR A 163 -5.96 3.39 -8.09
CA THR A 163 -4.60 3.88 -8.30
C THR A 163 -4.16 4.73 -7.12
N PHE A 164 -2.91 4.58 -6.70
CA PHE A 164 -2.34 5.27 -5.55
C PHE A 164 -0.83 5.45 -5.70
N GLY A 165 -0.30 6.47 -5.03
CA GLY A 165 1.13 6.65 -4.79
C GLY A 165 1.49 6.29 -3.36
N ALA A 166 2.73 5.89 -3.11
CA ALA A 166 3.21 5.58 -1.78
C ALA A 166 4.66 5.98 -1.55
N TRP A 167 4.95 6.53 -0.37
CA TRP A 167 6.32 6.71 0.11
C TRP A 167 6.82 5.43 0.80
N CYS A 168 7.96 4.93 0.35
CA CYS A 168 8.63 3.76 0.87
C CYS A 168 10.11 4.04 1.18
N ASP A 169 10.72 3.18 1.99
CA ASP A 169 12.17 3.12 2.14
C ASP A 169 12.83 2.62 0.85
N ARG A 170 14.00 3.17 0.48
CA ARG A 170 14.70 2.77 -0.74
C ARG A 170 15.26 1.34 -0.69
N GLU A 171 15.55 0.80 0.49
CA GLU A 171 15.90 -0.61 0.68
C GLU A 171 14.67 -1.51 0.84
N TYR A 172 13.52 -1.09 0.30
CA TYR A 172 12.27 -1.83 0.39
C TYR A 172 12.47 -3.32 0.14
N GLY A 173 11.73 -4.10 0.90
CA GLY A 173 11.75 -5.54 0.86
C GLY A 173 10.48 -6.05 1.49
N PHE A 174 10.01 -7.17 1.01
CA PHE A 174 8.72 -7.71 1.39
C PHE A 174 8.92 -9.12 1.92
N GLU A 175 8.53 -9.33 3.17
CA GLU A 175 8.50 -10.64 3.82
C GLU A 175 7.12 -11.26 3.62
N TYR A 176 7.05 -12.27 2.76
CA TYR A 176 5.80 -12.95 2.40
C TYR A 176 5.60 -14.28 3.14
N ASP A 177 6.65 -14.87 3.70
CA ASP A 177 6.63 -16.27 4.12
C ASP A 177 5.64 -16.54 5.25
N ALA A 178 5.60 -15.68 6.27
CA ALA A 178 4.65 -15.81 7.39
C ALA A 178 3.20 -15.64 6.94
N VAL A 179 2.94 -14.71 6.01
CA VAL A 179 1.61 -14.48 5.42
C VAL A 179 1.19 -15.69 4.58
N ARG A 180 2.07 -16.21 3.73
CA ARG A 180 1.82 -17.40 2.90
C ARG A 180 1.61 -18.66 3.73
N ALA A 181 2.39 -18.86 4.80
CA ALA A 181 2.22 -19.99 5.72
C ALA A 181 0.83 -20.03 6.37
N ARG A 182 0.19 -18.86 6.54
CA ARG A 182 -1.17 -18.69 7.07
C ARG A 182 -2.23 -18.48 5.99
N LYS A 183 -1.86 -18.66 4.71
CA LYS A 183 -2.71 -18.48 3.52
C LYS A 183 -3.31 -17.07 3.40
N GLY A 184 -2.60 -16.05 3.86
CA GLY A 184 -3.04 -14.67 3.85
C GLY A 184 -3.04 -14.02 5.23
N LEU A 185 -3.71 -12.87 5.32
CA LEU A 185 -3.88 -12.09 6.54
C LEU A 185 -5.09 -12.59 7.34
N ALA A 186 -5.33 -12.03 8.53
CA ALA A 186 -6.31 -12.55 9.49
C ALA A 186 -7.78 -12.41 9.05
N TRP A 187 -8.04 -11.59 8.03
CA TRP A 187 -9.39 -11.40 7.47
C TRP A 187 -9.35 -11.36 5.95
N TYR A 188 -10.16 -12.21 5.32
CA TYR A 188 -10.37 -12.19 3.87
C TYR A 188 -11.47 -11.20 3.51
N PRO A 189 -11.22 -10.26 2.58
CA PRO A 189 -12.25 -9.40 2.03
C PRO A 189 -13.07 -10.18 1.00
N LEU A 190 -14.40 -10.11 1.08
CA LEU A 190 -15.31 -10.72 0.11
C LEU A 190 -16.25 -9.66 -0.46
N VAL A 191 -16.52 -9.73 -1.75
CA VAL A 191 -17.47 -8.87 -2.44
C VAL A 191 -18.89 -9.39 -2.19
N GLN A 192 -19.73 -8.55 -1.59
CA GLN A 192 -21.16 -8.79 -1.46
C GLN A 192 -21.93 -7.61 -2.04
N GLY A 193 -22.38 -7.76 -3.29
CA GLY A 193 -22.96 -6.66 -4.06
C GLY A 193 -21.91 -5.57 -4.29
N LYS A 194 -22.14 -4.37 -3.76
CA LYS A 194 -21.21 -3.22 -3.85
C LYS A 194 -20.36 -3.01 -2.61
N ASN A 195 -20.46 -3.90 -1.63
CA ASN A 195 -19.79 -3.79 -0.34
C ASN A 195 -18.73 -4.88 -0.17
N ILE A 196 -17.75 -4.60 0.67
CA ILE A 196 -16.81 -5.60 1.17
C ILE A 196 -17.31 -6.09 2.53
N ILE A 197 -17.45 -7.41 2.66
CA ILE A 197 -17.65 -8.09 3.94
C ILE A 197 -16.37 -8.86 4.30
N TRP A 198 -16.23 -9.23 5.57
CA TRP A 198 -15.00 -9.83 6.07
C TRP A 198 -15.25 -11.23 6.62
N GLN A 199 -14.45 -12.18 6.14
CA GLN A 199 -14.41 -13.53 6.68
C GLN A 199 -13.13 -13.70 7.49
N HIS A 200 -13.24 -14.16 8.73
CA HIS A 200 -12.08 -14.49 9.56
C HIS A 200 -11.27 -15.64 8.93
N ASN A 201 -9.95 -15.49 8.91
CA ASN A 201 -9.02 -16.53 8.52
C ASN A 201 -8.74 -17.44 9.73
N SER A 202 -9.17 -18.70 9.65
CA SER A 202 -9.03 -19.68 10.74
C SER A 202 -7.59 -20.09 11.05
N HIS A 203 -6.60 -19.64 10.26
CA HIS A 203 -5.16 -19.77 10.58
C HIS A 203 -4.68 -18.78 11.66
N TYR A 204 -5.54 -17.85 12.10
CA TYR A 204 -5.26 -16.90 13.18
C TYR A 204 -6.24 -17.13 14.33
N MET A 205 -5.84 -16.73 15.54
CA MET A 205 -6.74 -16.63 16.69
C MET A 205 -7.92 -15.70 16.37
N ALA A 206 -9.07 -15.96 17.00
CA ALA A 206 -10.25 -15.12 16.81
C ALA A 206 -9.97 -13.72 17.36
N GLY A 207 -10.15 -12.71 16.51
CA GLY A 207 -9.91 -11.30 16.84
C GLY A 207 -11.10 -10.42 16.44
N ARG A 208 -10.88 -9.11 16.46
CA ARG A 208 -11.83 -8.13 15.92
C ARG A 208 -11.15 -7.32 14.82
N LEU A 209 -11.87 -7.13 13.72
CA LEU A 209 -11.52 -6.16 12.69
C LEU A 209 -12.26 -4.86 12.95
N GLN A 210 -11.53 -3.74 12.94
CA GLN A 210 -12.12 -2.41 13.00
C GLN A 210 -12.13 -1.80 11.60
N MET A 211 -13.31 -1.45 11.09
CA MET A 211 -13.46 -0.68 9.87
C MET A 211 -13.52 0.81 10.22
N ILE A 212 -12.58 1.58 9.68
CA ILE A 212 -12.44 3.01 9.96
C ILE A 212 -12.14 3.80 8.69
N THR A 213 -12.20 5.12 8.79
CA THR A 213 -11.67 6.07 7.80
C THR A 213 -10.33 6.62 8.29
N PRO A 214 -9.43 7.06 7.41
CA PRO A 214 -8.16 7.64 7.85
C PRO A 214 -8.40 8.90 8.68
N ARG A 215 -7.52 9.12 9.66
CA ARG A 215 -7.42 10.41 10.36
C ARG A 215 -6.33 11.28 9.73
N ARG A 216 -6.23 12.51 10.20
CA ARG A 216 -5.05 13.35 9.93
C ARG A 216 -3.87 12.91 10.79
N TYR A 217 -2.70 12.79 10.18
CA TYR A 217 -1.43 12.43 10.82
C TYR A 217 -0.56 13.68 11.04
N SER A 218 -1.14 14.71 11.67
CA SER A 218 -0.48 16.00 11.87
C SER A 218 0.79 15.90 12.71
N GLU A 219 0.87 14.90 13.59
CA GLU A 219 2.06 14.62 14.41
C GLU A 219 3.26 14.14 13.57
N PHE A 220 3.01 13.59 12.37
CA PHE A 220 4.05 13.28 11.37
C PHE A 220 4.29 14.44 10.40
N GLY A 221 3.66 15.60 10.62
CA GLY A 221 3.71 16.74 9.72
C GLY A 221 2.96 16.52 8.40
N ILE A 222 2.10 15.50 8.28
CA ILE A 222 1.35 15.23 7.04
C ILE A 222 0.19 16.23 6.93
N THR A 223 0.06 16.83 5.74
CA THR A 223 -1.01 17.77 5.40
C THR A 223 -1.94 17.21 4.32
N ASP A 224 -2.98 17.96 3.95
CA ASP A 224 -3.94 17.54 2.92
C ASP A 224 -3.38 17.63 1.48
N ALA A 225 -2.28 18.37 1.26
CA ALA A 225 -1.64 18.53 -0.06
C ALA A 225 -1.14 17.18 -0.64
N PRO A 226 -0.93 17.06 -1.97
CA PRO A 226 -0.37 15.84 -2.56
C PRO A 226 0.94 15.40 -1.88
N ILE A 227 1.10 14.11 -1.58
CA ILE A 227 2.25 13.65 -0.78
C ILE A 227 3.59 13.86 -1.51
N TYR A 228 3.58 13.86 -2.85
CA TYR A 228 4.77 14.19 -3.63
C TYR A 228 5.10 15.70 -3.57
N GLN A 229 4.09 16.57 -3.66
CA GLN A 229 4.28 18.02 -3.49
C GLN A 229 4.82 18.36 -2.10
N GLN A 230 4.33 17.70 -1.06
CA GLN A 230 4.83 17.89 0.30
C GLN A 230 6.32 17.56 0.45
N PHE A 231 6.86 16.65 -0.39
CA PHE A 231 8.29 16.32 -0.41
C PHE A 231 9.07 17.44 -1.12
N ILE A 232 8.56 17.96 -2.22
CA ILE A 232 9.16 19.11 -2.92
C ILE A 232 9.26 20.30 -1.97
N ASP A 233 8.20 20.57 -1.20
CA ASP A 233 8.15 21.70 -0.28
C ASP A 233 9.09 21.53 0.93
N ASP A 234 9.18 20.31 1.47
CA ASP A 234 10.08 19.97 2.58
C ASP A 234 10.49 18.48 2.52
N PRO A 235 11.65 18.16 1.92
CA PRO A 235 12.12 16.78 1.82
C PRO A 235 12.33 16.09 3.18
N ALA A 236 12.57 16.85 4.26
CA ALA A 236 12.79 16.30 5.58
C ALA A 236 11.49 15.78 6.23
N ARG A 237 10.33 16.23 5.76
CA ARG A 237 9.01 15.83 6.27
C ARG A 237 8.80 14.32 6.25
N PHE A 238 9.25 13.65 5.19
CA PHE A 238 9.07 12.20 5.03
C PHE A 238 10.28 11.38 5.50
N GLN A 239 11.24 12.00 6.18
CA GLN A 239 12.42 11.27 6.66
C GLN A 239 12.05 10.14 7.64
N PHE A 240 10.91 10.22 8.33
CA PHE A 240 10.42 9.15 9.21
C PHE A 240 10.09 7.84 8.47
N ILE A 241 9.90 7.88 7.15
CA ILE A 241 9.66 6.68 6.34
C ILE A 241 10.92 5.80 6.29
N SER A 242 12.08 6.40 6.05
CA SER A 242 13.35 5.67 6.01
C SER A 242 14.10 5.71 7.35
N ARG A 243 13.74 6.61 8.27
CA ARG A 243 14.29 6.71 9.62
C ARG A 243 13.18 6.73 10.68
N PRO A 244 12.46 5.60 10.88
CA PRO A 244 11.32 5.54 11.80
C PRO A 244 11.74 5.78 13.25
N ASP A 245 13.01 5.55 13.57
CA ASP A 245 13.65 5.84 14.86
C ASP A 245 13.53 7.31 15.29
N ARG A 246 13.41 8.24 14.33
CA ARG A 246 13.29 9.68 14.62
C ARG A 246 11.94 10.09 15.22
N THR A 247 10.95 9.23 15.09
CA THR A 247 9.59 9.44 15.60
C THR A 247 9.11 8.19 16.36
N ALA A 248 10.04 7.48 17.02
CA ALA A 248 9.80 6.20 17.66
C ALA A 248 8.59 6.25 18.62
N GLU A 249 8.49 7.35 19.36
CA GLU A 249 7.42 7.62 20.31
C GLU A 249 6.04 7.74 19.69
N LEU A 250 5.94 8.19 18.43
CA LEU A 250 4.67 8.34 17.72
C LEU A 250 4.08 7.00 17.26
N TRP A 251 4.92 5.97 17.15
CA TRP A 251 4.48 4.61 16.80
C TRP A 251 3.88 3.87 17.99
N HIS A 252 4.20 4.28 19.23
CA HIS A 252 3.62 3.68 20.42
C HIS A 252 2.10 3.95 20.46
N HIS A 253 1.33 2.88 20.55
CA HIS A 253 -0.14 2.93 20.52
C HIS A 253 -0.73 3.59 19.27
N PHE A 254 0.01 3.57 18.15
CA PHE A 254 -0.47 4.13 16.89
C PHE A 254 -1.88 3.61 16.57
N HIS A 255 -2.74 4.53 16.13
CA HIS A 255 -4.06 4.26 15.59
C HIS A 255 -4.12 4.87 14.19
N PRO A 256 -4.48 4.07 13.17
CA PRO A 256 -4.60 4.57 11.79
C PRO A 256 -5.75 5.56 11.60
#